data_AF-A0A0R3T5A7-F1
#
_entry.id   AF-A0A0R3T5A7-F1
#
_cell.length_a   1.000
_cell.length_b   1.000
_cell.length_c   1.000
_cell.angle_alpha   90.00
_cell.angle_beta   90.00
_cell.angle_gamma   90.00
#
_symmetry.space_group_name_H-M   'P 1'
#
loop_
_entity.id
_entity.type
_entity.pdbx_description
1 polymer ?
#
loop_
_entity_poly.entity_id
_entity_poly.type
_entity_poly.pdbx_seq_one_letter_code
_entity_poly.pdbx_strand_id
1 'polypeptide(L)'
;MSYILPSICLLIIALTHMISAITLEEGMANKDKYIFYDTSSFNAGIHAGLALLITFGILGTFTSTVMAITKALEKRRKRHTLTTSH
;
A
#
# COMPACT_ATOMS: atom_id res chain seq x y z
N MET A 1 6.03 -13.10 -17.28
CA MET A 1 5.22 -12.06 -16.60
C MET A 1 3.97 -12.62 -15.90
N SER A 2 3.72 -13.93 -15.95
CA SER A 2 2.48 -14.55 -15.43
C SER A 2 2.44 -14.73 -13.91
N TYR A 3 3.58 -14.63 -13.21
CA TYR A 3 3.69 -14.82 -11.75
C TYR A 3 3.54 -13.53 -10.93
N ILE A 4 3.53 -12.36 -11.57
CA ILE A 4 3.43 -11.06 -10.87
C ILE A 4 2.01 -10.88 -10.32
N LEU A 5 0.99 -11.19 -11.13
CA LEU A 5 -0.41 -11.08 -10.74
C LEU A 5 -0.77 -11.99 -9.55
N PRO A 6 -0.44 -13.31 -9.54
CA PRO A 6 -0.72 -14.16 -8.38
C PRO A 6 0.11 -13.77 -7.15
N SER A 7 1.33 -13.25 -7.33
CA SER A 7 2.15 -12.75 -6.21
C SER A 7 1.54 -11.52 -5.55
N ILE A 8 0.94 -10.60 -6.32
CA ILE A 8 0.23 -9.43 -5.78
C ILE A 8 -1.05 -9.87 -5.05
N CYS A 9 -1.81 -10.83 -5.60
CA CYS A 9 -2.98 -11.38 -4.94
C CYS A 9 -2.64 -12.05 -3.60
N LEU A 10 -1.56 -12.85 -3.56
CA LEU A 10 -1.08 -13.48 -2.33
C LEU A 10 -0.65 -12.45 -1.27
N LEU A 11 0.00 -11.37 -1.69
CA LEU A 11 0.38 -10.27 -0.79
C LEU A 11 -0.87 -9.59 -0.20
N ILE A 12 -1.89 -9.29 -1.03
CA ILE A 12 -3.14 -8.68 -0.56
C ILE A 12 -3.86 -9.61 0.42
N ILE A 13 -3.95 -10.91 0.12
CA ILE A 13 -4.61 -11.90 0.99
C ILE A 13 -3.88 -12.00 2.35
N ALA A 14 -2.55 -12.07 2.34
CA ALA A 14 -1.74 -12.10 3.56
C ALA A 14 -1.92 -10.84 4.41
N LEU A 15 -2.00 -9.66 3.78
CA LEU A 15 -2.26 -8.39 4.47
C LEU A 15 -3.69 -8.33 5.04
N THR A 16 -4.68 -8.86 4.34
CA THR A 16 -6.06 -8.92 4.86
C THR A 16 -6.25 -9.91 6.01
N HIS A 17 -5.44 -10.98 6.09
CA HIS A 17 -5.50 -11.92 7.20
C HIS A 17 -5.01 -11.33 8.52
N MET A 18 -4.18 -10.27 8.46
CA MET A 18 -3.72 -9.51 9.63
C MET A 18 -4.78 -8.52 10.14
N ILE A 19 -5.86 -8.27 9.40
CA ILE A 19 -6.95 -7.39 9.82
C ILE A 19 -7.93 -8.21 10.66
N SER A 20 -7.68 -8.27 11.96
CA SER A 20 -8.68 -8.66 12.94
C SER A 20 -9.56 -7.45 13.23
N ALA A 21 -10.65 -7.28 12.49
CA ALA A 21 -11.63 -6.22 12.73
C ALA A 21 -12.51 -6.63 13.92
N ILE A 22 -12.17 -6.20 15.14
CA ILE A 22 -13.08 -6.27 16.28
C ILE A 22 -14.02 -5.06 16.24
N THR A 23 -15.30 -5.28 16.55
CA THR A 23 -16.25 -4.17 16.62
C THR A 23 -15.91 -3.27 17.82
N LEU A 24 -16.19 -1.96 17.69
CA LEU A 24 -15.91 -1.01 18.76
C LEU A 24 -16.68 -1.36 20.05
N GLU A 25 -17.90 -1.91 19.92
CA GLU A 25 -18.70 -2.40 21.05
C GLU A 25 -18.03 -3.58 21.77
N GLU A 26 -17.55 -4.60 21.03
CA GLU A 26 -16.84 -5.74 21.62
C GLU A 26 -15.49 -5.35 22.23
N GLY A 27 -14.79 -4.39 21.62
CA GLY A 27 -13.58 -3.81 22.18
C GLY A 27 -13.84 -3.08 23.49
N MET A 28 -14.95 -2.32 23.59
CA MET A 28 -15.33 -1.60 24.80
C MET A 28 -15.78 -2.50 25.95
N ALA A 29 -16.32 -3.69 25.65
CA ALA A 29 -16.71 -4.68 26.65
C ALA A 29 -15.50 -5.32 27.36
N ASN A 30 -14.33 -5.38 26.73
CA ASN A 30 -13.08 -5.89 27.30
C ASN A 30 -11.92 -4.94 27.02
N LYS A 31 -11.96 -3.75 27.64
CA LYS A 31 -10.98 -2.67 27.40
C LYS A 31 -9.53 -3.10 27.63
N ASP A 32 -9.27 -3.86 28.70
CA ASP A 32 -7.91 -4.32 29.05
C ASP A 32 -7.30 -5.31 28.05
N LYS A 33 -8.14 -5.96 27.23
CA LYS A 33 -7.71 -6.96 26.25
C LYS A 33 -7.63 -6.40 24.82
N TYR A 34 -8.50 -5.46 24.46
CA TYR A 34 -8.70 -5.04 23.07
C TYR A 34 -8.49 -3.53 22.84
N ILE A 35 -8.54 -2.69 23.87
CA ILE A 35 -8.33 -1.25 23.74
C ILE A 35 -6.94 -0.91 24.29
N PHE A 36 -5.94 -1.07 23.43
CA PHE A 36 -4.61 -0.47 23.61
C PHE A 36 -4.55 0.98 23.09
N TYR A 37 -5.70 1.61 22.88
CA TYR A 37 -5.76 2.97 22.36
C TYR A 37 -5.46 3.97 23.48
N ASP A 38 -4.45 4.79 23.25
CA ASP A 38 -4.23 6.00 24.03
C ASP A 38 -5.47 6.89 23.92
N THR A 39 -6.12 7.16 25.06
CA THR A 39 -7.31 8.03 25.14
C THR A 39 -6.93 9.51 25.16
N SER A 40 -5.74 9.86 24.66
CA SER A 40 -5.29 11.24 24.61
C SER A 40 -6.20 12.09 23.71
N SER A 41 -6.32 13.36 24.07
CA SER A 41 -7.17 14.31 23.38
C SER A 41 -6.81 14.40 21.89
N PHE A 42 -7.82 14.33 21.02
CA PHE A 42 -7.66 14.41 19.56
C PHE A 42 -6.83 15.62 19.14
N ASN A 43 -5.65 15.38 18.57
CA ASN A 43 -4.76 16.43 18.06
C ASN A 43 -4.89 16.51 16.54
N ALA A 44 -5.67 17.48 16.07
CA ALA A 44 -5.92 17.69 14.64
C ALA A 44 -4.63 17.86 13.82
N GLY A 45 -3.56 18.44 14.40
CA GLY A 45 -2.28 18.63 13.72
C GLY A 45 -1.56 17.31 13.42
N ILE A 46 -1.54 16.39 14.39
CA ILE A 46 -0.93 15.07 14.21
C ILE A 46 -1.72 14.24 13.20
N HIS A 47 -3.05 14.26 13.27
CA HIS A 47 -3.90 13.54 12.32
C HIS A 47 -3.78 14.11 10.90
N ALA A 48 -3.75 15.43 10.75
CA ALA A 48 -3.52 16.07 9.46
C ALA A 48 -2.13 15.73 8.90
N GLY A 49 -1.10 15.73 9.74
CA GLY A 49 0.26 15.33 9.36
C GLY A 49 0.34 13.88 8.91
N LEU A 50 -0.28 12.95 9.64
CA LEU A 50 -0.38 11.54 9.26
C LEU A 50 -1.15 11.35 7.95
N ALA A 51 -2.29 12.02 7.79
CA ALA A 51 -3.08 11.95 6.56
C ALA A 51 -2.29 12.48 5.36
N LEU A 52 -1.57 13.60 5.53
CA LEU A 52 -0.70 14.17 4.50
C LEU A 52 0.43 13.21 4.15
N LEU A 53 1.12 12.66 5.14
CA LEU A 53 2.23 11.73 4.97
C LEU A 53 1.80 10.47 4.21
N ILE A 54 0.68 9.87 4.61
CA ILE A 54 0.12 8.69 3.95
C ILE A 54 -0.27 9.02 2.51
N THR A 55 -0.98 10.13 2.30
CA THR A 55 -1.45 10.54 0.98
C THR A 55 -0.29 10.79 0.02
N PHE A 56 0.69 11.59 0.42
CA PHE A 56 1.87 11.86 -0.42
C PHE A 56 2.78 10.64 -0.56
N GLY A 57 2.87 9.77 0.45
CA GLY A 57 3.60 8.51 0.36
C GLY A 57 3.00 7.58 -0.69
N ILE A 58 1.68 7.40 -0.67
CA ILE A 58 0.96 6.59 -1.67
C ILE A 58 1.12 7.21 -3.06
N LEU A 59 0.93 8.53 -3.19
CA LEU A 59 1.05 9.20 -4.48
C LEU A 59 2.49 9.08 -5.04
N GLY A 60 3.50 9.32 -4.21
CA GLY A 60 4.90 9.24 -4.61
C GLY A 60 5.33 7.83 -5.03
N THR A 61 4.94 6.82 -4.24
CA THR A 61 5.22 5.41 -4.57
C THR A 61 4.49 4.96 -5.82
N PHE A 62 3.23 5.35 -6.00
CA PHE A 62 2.46 5.03 -7.19
C PHE A 62 3.05 5.67 -8.45
N THR A 63 3.29 6.99 -8.42
CA THR A 63 3.84 7.73 -9.57
C THR A 63 5.23 7.23 -9.95
N SER A 64 6.11 6.98 -8.98
CA SER A 64 7.46 6.44 -9.26
C SER A 64 7.42 5.03 -9.85
N THR A 65 6.51 4.17 -9.35
CA THR A 65 6.33 2.81 -9.87
C THR A 65 5.85 2.83 -11.32
N VAL A 66 4.83 3.64 -11.64
CA VAL A 66 4.32 3.80 -13.01
C VAL A 66 5.41 4.31 -13.94
N MET A 67 6.19 5.30 -13.50
CA MET A 67 7.31 5.82 -14.29
C MET A 67 8.39 4.76 -14.54
N ALA A 68 8.75 3.99 -13.51
CA ALA A 68 9.73 2.92 -13.62
C ALA A 68 9.28 1.83 -14.60
N ILE A 69 8.02 1.39 -14.51
CA ILE A 69 7.44 0.39 -15.42
C ILE A 69 7.41 0.93 -16.85
N THR A 70 6.94 2.16 -17.05
CA THR A 70 6.88 2.78 -18.38
C THR A 70 8.26 2.84 -19.03
N LYS A 71 9.28 3.30 -18.30
CA LYS A 71 10.67 3.33 -18.79
C LYS A 71 11.22 1.93 -19.08
N ALA A 72 10.89 0.94 -18.24
CA ALA A 72 11.32 -0.43 -18.47
C ALA A 72 10.71 -1.03 -19.75
N LEU A 73 9.41 -0.78 -19.99
CA LEU A 73 8.71 -1.21 -21.21
C LEU A 73 9.26 -0.50 -22.46
N GLU A 74 9.49 0.81 -22.39
CA GLU A 74 10.10 1.58 -23.48
C GLU A 74 11.49 1.05 -23.84
N LYS A 75 12.32 0.78 -22.83
CA LYS A 75 13.66 0.19 -23.02
C LYS A 75 13.59 -1.19 -23.67
N ARG A 76 12.63 -2.03 -23.30
CA ARG A 76 12.41 -3.34 -23.94
C ARG A 76 11.97 -3.20 -25.40
N ARG A 77 11.03 -2.29 -25.68
CA ARG A 77 10.56 -2.01 -27.05
C ARG A 77 11.71 -1.56 -27.94
N LYS A 78 12.54 -0.61 -27.50
CA LYS A 78 13.70 -0.13 -28.27
C LYS A 78 14.68 -1.27 -28.60
N ARG A 79 14.93 -2.19 -27.67
CA ARG A 79 15.79 -3.36 -27.91
C ARG A 79 15.22 -4.30 -28.96
N HIS A 80 13.91 -4.55 -28.93
CA HIS A 80 13.27 -5.44 -29.90
C HIS A 80 13.31 -4.87 -31.33
N THR A 81 13.11 -3.57 -31.51
CA THR A 81 13.18 -2.92 -32.83
C THR A 81 14.59 -2.98 -33.43
N LEU A 82 15.64 -2.87 -32.61
CA LEU A 82 17.04 -2.98 -33.04
C LEU A 82 17.43 -4.39 -33.50
N THR A 83 16.83 -5.43 -32.94
CA THR A 83 17.12 -6.83 -33.31
C THR A 83 16.41 -7.29 -34.58
N THR A 84 15.36 -6.58 -35.03
CA THR A 84 14.59 -6.92 -36.25
C THR A 84 15.01 -6.16 -37.50
N SER A 85 15.98 -5.24 -37.40
CA SER A 85 16.49 -4.45 -38.54
C SER A 85 17.81 -4.99 -39.11
N HIS A 86 18.12 -6.26 -38.86
CA HIS A 86 19.35 -6.93 -39.28
C HIS A 86 19.00 -8.23 -40.00
#